data_AF-A0A967KH74-F1
#
_entry.id   AF-A0A967KH74-F1
#
_cell.length_a   1.000
_cell.length_b   1.000
_cell.length_c   1.000
_cell.angle_alpha   90.00
_cell.angle_beta   90.00
_cell.angle_gamma   90.00
#
_symmetry.space_group_name_H-M   'P 1'
#
loop_
_entity.id
_entity.type
_entity.pdbx_description
1 polymer ?
#
loop_
_entity_poly.entity_id
_entity_poly.type
_entity_poly.pdbx_seq_one_letter_code
_entity_poly.pdbx_strand_id
1 'polypeptide(L)'
;VCLIQISIPGQDFIVDPIAGLDLAPFGALLEDPTVEKIFHAAEYDLILIKREFGWQLNNLFDTMWAARILGVKRVGLANMLEERYGAKLN
;
A
#
# COMPACT_ATOMS: atom_id res chain seq x y z
N VAL A 1 -10.69 1.87 8.71
CA VAL A 1 -10.06 2.44 7.49
C VAL A 1 -11.06 3.38 6.83
N CYS A 2 -10.65 4.58 6.38
CA CYS A 2 -11.58 5.56 5.80
C CYS A 2 -11.44 5.73 4.28
N LEU A 3 -10.32 5.31 3.71
CA LEU A 3 -10.03 5.37 2.28
C LEU A 3 -9.02 4.28 1.95
N ILE A 4 -9.16 3.66 0.78
CA ILE A 4 -8.17 2.73 0.24
C ILE A 4 -7.74 3.27 -1.13
N GLN A 5 -6.43 3.36 -1.35
CA GLN A 5 -5.83 3.86 -2.58
C GLN A 5 -5.13 2.69 -3.27
N ILE A 6 -5.45 2.46 -4.54
CA ILE A 6 -4.90 1.34 -5.33
C ILE A 6 -4.44 1.90 -6.66
N SER A 7 -3.21 1.57 -7.06
CA SER A 7 -2.69 1.89 -8.38
C SER A 7 -2.31 0.60 -9.09
N ILE A 8 -2.69 0.49 -10.36
CA ILE A 8 -2.26 -0.55 -11.30
C ILE A 8 -1.67 0.13 -12.54
N PRO A 9 -0.98 -0.60 -13.43
CA PRO A 9 -0.51 -0.02 -14.68
C PRO A 9 -1.64 0.64 -15.48
N GLY A 10 -1.54 1.96 -15.66
CA GLY A 10 -2.48 2.76 -16.46
C GLY A 10 -3.76 3.21 -15.74
N GLN A 11 -3.96 2.87 -14.46
CA GLN A 11 -5.16 3.28 -13.73
C GLN A 11 -4.96 3.40 -12.22
N ASP A 12 -5.58 4.44 -11.65
CA ASP A 12 -5.65 4.67 -10.22
C ASP A 12 -7.09 4.56 -9.72
N PHE A 13 -7.26 4.01 -8.52
CA PHE A 13 -8.54 3.81 -7.86
C PHE A 13 -8.52 4.40 -6.46
N ILE A 14 -9.63 5.04 -6.12
CA ILE A 14 -9.93 5.52 -4.77
C ILE A 14 -11.20 4.80 -4.34
N VAL A 15 -11.08 3.97 -3.30
CA VAL A 15 -12.18 3.15 -2.79
C VAL A 15 -12.60 3.71 -1.43
N ASP A 16 -13.89 4.01 -1.30
CA ASP A 16 -14.52 4.37 -0.04
C ASP A 16 -15.05 3.11 0.66
N PRO A 17 -14.39 2.63 1.73
CA PRO A 17 -14.82 1.44 2.46
C PRO A 17 -16.07 1.67 3.33
N ILE A 18 -16.47 2.92 3.57
CA ILE A 18 -17.62 3.28 4.41
C ILE A 18 -18.91 3.32 3.58
N ALA A 19 -18.81 3.39 2.26
CA ALA A 19 -19.94 3.45 1.33
C ALA A 19 -20.81 2.17 1.26
N GLY A 20 -20.50 1.13 2.05
CA GLY A 20 -21.24 -0.13 2.04
C GLY A 20 -20.96 -1.02 0.82
N LEU A 21 -19.83 -0.79 0.14
CA LEU A 21 -19.34 -1.64 -0.96
C LEU A 21 -18.89 -3.01 -0.42
N ASP A 22 -19.16 -4.07 -1.18
CA ASP A 22 -18.54 -5.37 -0.90
C ASP A 22 -17.05 -5.34 -1.26
N LEU A 23 -16.19 -5.42 -0.24
CA LEU A 23 -14.74 -5.42 -0.38
C LEU A 23 -14.14 -6.83 -0.38
N ALA A 24 -14.95 -7.90 -0.34
CA ALA A 24 -14.45 -9.27 -0.38
C ALA A 24 -13.51 -9.55 -1.58
N PRO A 25 -13.76 -9.04 -2.81
CA PRO A 25 -12.83 -9.22 -3.92
C PRO A 25 -11.46 -8.57 -3.68
N PHE A 26 -11.43 -7.42 -2.99
CA PHE A 26 -10.18 -6.77 -2.61
C PHE A 26 -9.43 -7.59 -1.54
N GLY A 27 -10.15 -8.13 -0.55
CA GLY A 27 -9.57 -9.05 0.43
C GLY A 27 -8.94 -10.28 -0.20
N ALA A 28 -9.63 -10.91 -1.17
CA ALA A 28 -9.10 -12.06 -1.90
C ALA A 28 -7.79 -11.71 -2.65
N LEU A 29 -7.68 -10.51 -3.21
CA LEU A 29 -6.46 -10.02 -3.87
C LEU A 29 -5.30 -9.82 -2.88
N LEU A 30 -5.58 -9.29 -1.68
CA LEU A 30 -4.57 -9.13 -0.64
C LEU A 30 -4.04 -10.48 -0.13
N GLU A 31 -4.93 -11.47 -0.03
CA GLU A 31 -4.59 -12.82 0.44
C GLU A 31 -3.96 -13.69 -0.65
N ASP A 32 -4.11 -13.37 -1.93
CA ASP A 32 -3.50 -14.12 -3.03
C ASP A 32 -1.96 -14.01 -3.00
N PRO A 33 -1.21 -15.10 -2.74
CA PRO A 33 0.25 -15.06 -2.70
C PRO A 33 0.89 -14.88 -4.09
N THR A 34 0.15 -15.08 -5.18
CA THR A 34 0.67 -14.92 -6.55
C THR A 34 0.70 -13.47 -7.01
N VAL A 35 -0.02 -12.58 -6.31
CA VAL A 35 -0.06 -11.15 -6.59
C VAL A 35 0.85 -10.42 -5.61
N GLU A 36 1.86 -9.71 -6.11
CA GLU A 36 2.71 -8.85 -5.27
C GLU A 36 1.96 -7.56 -4.89
N LYS A 37 1.99 -7.21 -3.62
CA LYS A 37 1.44 -5.96 -3.10
C LYS A 37 2.58 -5.02 -2.75
N ILE A 38 2.63 -3.86 -3.40
CA ILE A 38 3.65 -2.84 -3.14
C ILE A 38 3.08 -1.79 -2.18
N PHE A 39 3.72 -1.63 -1.04
CA PHE A 39 3.37 -0.62 -0.04
C PHE A 39 4.59 0.23 0.33
N HIS A 40 4.36 1.28 1.11
CA HIS A 40 5.40 2.11 1.70
C HIS A 40 5.13 2.28 3.20
N ALA A 41 5.98 1.71 4.06
CA ALA A 41 5.80 1.73 5.51
C ALA A 41 4.48 1.08 5.96
N ALA A 42 4.26 -0.15 5.52
CA ALA A 42 3.00 -0.89 5.61
C ALA A 42 2.60 -1.32 7.04
N GLU A 43 3.45 -1.09 8.06
CA GLU A 43 3.26 -1.68 9.39
C GLU A 43 1.89 -1.37 9.99
N TYR A 44 1.41 -0.13 9.85
CA TYR A 44 0.10 0.26 10.37
C TYR A 44 -1.04 -0.27 9.49
N ASP A 45 -0.85 -0.30 8.16
CA ASP A 45 -1.83 -0.83 7.23
C ASP A 45 -2.10 -2.31 7.48
N LEU A 46 -1.07 -3.11 7.75
CA LEU A 46 -1.20 -4.53 8.07
C LEU A 46 -2.04 -4.75 9.34
N ILE A 47 -1.83 -3.93 10.37
CA ILE A 47 -2.61 -3.99 11.62
C ILE A 47 -4.07 -3.63 11.34
N LEU A 48 -4.32 -2.56 10.57
CA LEU A 48 -5.67 -2.14 10.21
C LEU A 48 -6.39 -3.19 9.37
N ILE A 49 -5.74 -3.73 8.35
CA ILE A 49 -6.31 -4.76 7.48
C ILE A 49 -6.74 -5.97 8.31
N LYS A 50 -5.85 -6.43 9.20
CA LYS A 50 -6.16 -7.59 10.06
C LYS A 50 -7.28 -7.30 11.05
N ARG A 51 -7.28 -6.12 11.68
CA ARG A 51 -8.24 -5.76 12.73
C ARG A 51 -9.63 -5.45 12.18
N GLU A 52 -9.70 -4.72 11.07
CA GLU A 52 -10.97 -4.21 10.52
C GLU A 52 -11.63 -5.22 9.57
N PHE A 53 -10.84 -5.99 8.83
CA PHE A 53 -11.35 -6.89 7.78
C PHE A 53 -11.01 -8.36 8.00
N GLY A 54 -10.10 -8.70 8.93
CA GLY A 54 -9.70 -10.07 9.22
C GLY A 54 -8.71 -10.68 8.22
N TRP A 55 -8.43 -9.99 7.10
CA TRP A 55 -7.59 -10.49 6.02
C TRP A 55 -6.12 -10.57 6.38
N GLN A 56 -5.39 -11.39 5.62
CA GLN A 56 -3.92 -11.43 5.63
C GLN A 56 -3.36 -10.84 4.35
N LEU A 57 -2.24 -10.14 4.46
CA LEU A 57 -1.53 -9.63 3.29
C LEU A 57 -0.36 -10.57 2.99
N ASN A 58 -0.44 -11.26 1.87
CA ASN A 58 0.60 -12.19 1.39
C ASN A 58 1.43 -11.53 0.28
N ASN A 59 2.68 -11.96 0.07
CA ASN A 59 3.54 -11.43 -1.00
C ASN A 59 3.66 -9.87 -0.99
N LEU A 60 4.09 -9.33 0.15
CA LEU A 60 4.30 -7.90 0.37
C LEU A 60 5.70 -7.47 -0.06
N PHE A 61 5.78 -6.38 -0.84
CA PHE A 61 7.01 -5.63 -1.04
C PHE A 61 6.89 -4.24 -0.41
N ASP A 62 7.71 -3.96 0.62
CA ASP A 62 7.73 -2.65 1.29
C ASP A 62 8.89 -1.78 0.80
N THR A 63 8.53 -0.67 0.15
CA THR A 63 9.50 0.27 -0.44
C THR A 63 10.30 1.07 0.59
N MET A 64 9.76 1.31 1.80
CA MET A 64 10.52 1.97 2.87
C MET A 64 11.62 1.05 3.38
N TRP A 65 11.32 -0.23 3.59
CA TRP A 65 12.31 -1.24 3.97
C TRP A 65 13.37 -1.45 2.89
N ALA A 66 12.95 -1.56 1.62
CA ALA A 66 13.88 -1.62 0.50
C ALA A 66 14.83 -0.41 0.47
N ALA A 67 14.30 0.80 0.67
CA ALA A 67 15.10 2.03 0.71
C ALA A 67 16.11 2.04 1.88
N ARG A 68 15.69 1.58 3.07
CA ARG A 68 16.56 1.44 4.24
C ARG A 68 17.72 0.47 3.98
N ILE A 69 17.42 -0.70 3.40
CA ILE A 69 18.42 -1.71 3.05
C ILE A 69 19.42 -1.16 2.03
N LEU A 70 18.95 -0.37 1.07
CA LEU A 70 19.79 0.28 0.07
C LEU A 70 20.57 1.51 0.58
N GLY A 71 20.46 1.85 1.87
CA GLY A 71 21.19 2.97 2.47
C GLY A 71 20.66 4.36 2.09
N VAL A 72 19.40 4.46 1.64
CA VAL A 72 18.76 5.76 1.36
C VAL A 72 18.61 6.54 2.66
N LYS A 73 19.07 7.79 2.68
CA LYS A 73 19.06 8.63 3.89
C LYS A 73 17.65 9.10 4.27
N ARG A 74 16.84 9.48 3.28
CA ARG A 74 15.48 10.02 3.47
C ARG A 74 14.46 9.04 2.89
N VAL A 75 13.98 8.14 3.74
CA VAL A 75 13.14 7.01 3.32
C VAL A 75 11.64 7.31 3.33
N GLY A 76 11.21 8.51 3.72
CA GLY A 76 9.79 8.85 3.68
C GLY A 76 9.29 9.04 2.24
N LEU A 77 8.05 8.64 1.97
CA LEU A 77 7.44 8.64 0.64
C LEU A 77 7.65 9.94 -0.13
N ALA A 78 7.38 11.09 0.49
CA ALA A 78 7.59 12.41 -0.13
C ALA A 78 9.02 12.64 -0.60
N ASN A 79 10.01 12.30 0.23
CA ASN A 79 11.42 12.43 -0.15
C ASN A 79 11.77 11.46 -1.29
N MET A 80 11.25 10.23 -1.24
CA MET A 80 11.52 9.24 -2.27
C MET A 80 10.91 9.63 -3.63
N LEU A 81 9.70 10.20 -3.63
CA LEU A 81 9.04 10.70 -4.83
C LEU A 81 9.78 11.92 -5.41
N GLU A 82 10.20 12.86 -4.57
CA GLU A 82 10.94 14.04 -5.02
C GLU A 82 12.32 13.66 -5.57
N GLU A 83 13.08 12.83 -4.85
CA GLU A 83 14.45 12.45 -5.23
C GLU A 83 14.50 11.56 -6.48
N ARG A 84 13.55 10.63 -6.65
CA ARG A 84 13.59 9.65 -7.76
C ARG A 84 12.79 10.08 -8.97
N TYR A 85 11.73 10.86 -8.79
CA TYR A 85 10.77 11.18 -9.84
C TYR A 85 10.48 12.68 -9.97
N GLY A 86 11.09 13.54 -9.14
CA GLY A 86 10.82 14.98 -9.15
C GLY A 86 9.41 15.36 -8.71
N ALA A 87 8.65 14.42 -8.14
CA ALA A 87 7.27 14.61 -7.74
C ALA A 87 7.18 15.12 -6.29
N LYS A 88 6.55 16.29 -6.10
CA LYS A 88 6.37 16.89 -4.78
C LYS A 88 4.99 16.54 -4.22
N LEU A 89 4.99 15.97 -3.01
CA LEU A 89 3.78 15.84 -2.18
C LEU A 89 3.52 17.19 -1.50
N ASN A 90 2.28 17.68 -1.59
CA ASN A 90 1.83 18.93 -0.98
C ASN A 90 1.43 18.74 0.48
#